data_AF-A0A0G1MBV9-F1
#
_entry.id   AF-A0A0G1MBV9-F1
#
_cell.length_a   1.000
_cell.length_b   1.000
_cell.length_c   1.000
_cell.angle_alpha   90.00
_cell.angle_beta   90.00
_cell.angle_gamma   90.00
#
_symmetry.space_group_name_H-M   'P 1'
#
loop_
_entity.id
_entity.type
_entity.pdbx_description
1 polymer ?
#
loop_
_entity_poly.entity_id
_entity_poly.type
_entity_poly.pdbx_seq_one_letter_code
_entity_poly.pdbx_strand_id
1 'polypeptide(L)'
;MGAAKTVISSNHMPITIPKKFISPREDLIIVPRSEYENLLERAVPMVRLTRLEKRELETARREMARGEFLTLKEFEHELDRSHTKKGVKVAR
;
A
#
# COMPACT_ATOMS: atom_id res chain seq x y z
N MET A 1 9.61 -40.68 -16.75
CA MET A 1 8.36 -40.08 -17.28
C MET A 1 7.56 -39.51 -16.12
N GLY A 2 7.57 -38.20 -15.91
CA GLY A 2 6.87 -37.56 -14.78
C GLY A 2 5.58 -36.89 -15.25
N ALA A 3 4.42 -37.44 -14.87
CA ALA A 3 3.11 -36.91 -15.26
C ALA A 3 2.89 -35.45 -14.80
N ALA A 4 2.26 -34.60 -15.60
CA ALA A 4 1.87 -33.24 -15.21
C ALA A 4 0.78 -33.27 -14.11
N LYS A 5 0.71 -32.24 -13.27
CA LYS A 5 -0.41 -32.04 -12.34
C LYS A 5 -1.41 -31.10 -13.01
N THR A 6 -2.67 -31.53 -13.14
CA THR A 6 -3.76 -30.71 -13.67
C THR A 6 -4.52 -30.10 -12.50
N VAL A 7 -4.65 -28.77 -12.49
CA VAL A 7 -5.47 -28.06 -11.50
C VAL A 7 -6.81 -27.74 -12.17
N ILE A 8 -7.90 -28.26 -11.61
CA ILE A 8 -9.25 -28.06 -12.12
C ILE A 8 -9.84 -26.82 -11.44
N SER A 9 -9.95 -25.72 -12.19
CA SER A 9 -10.69 -24.52 -11.79
C SER A 9 -12.14 -24.64 -12.27
N SER A 10 -13.09 -24.37 -11.39
CA SER A 10 -14.51 -24.76 -11.46
C SER A 10 -15.35 -24.16 -12.60
N ASN A 11 -14.78 -23.60 -13.67
CA ASN A 11 -15.54 -23.15 -14.86
C ASN A 11 -14.74 -22.90 -16.15
N HIS A 12 -13.47 -23.33 -16.30
CA HIS A 12 -12.69 -23.06 -17.53
C HIS A 12 -11.69 -24.17 -17.92
N MET A 13 -11.21 -24.07 -19.18
CA MET A 13 -10.23 -24.94 -19.84
C MET A 13 -9.05 -25.32 -18.92
N PRO A 14 -8.63 -26.59 -18.90
CA PRO A 14 -7.57 -27.05 -18.01
C PRO A 14 -6.24 -26.35 -18.30
N ILE A 15 -5.68 -25.69 -17.28
CA ILE A 15 -4.34 -25.09 -17.35
C ILE A 15 -3.32 -26.15 -16.93
N THR A 16 -2.40 -26.50 -17.83
CA THR A 16 -1.33 -27.45 -17.55
C THR A 16 -0.06 -26.71 -17.15
N ILE A 17 0.41 -26.93 -15.92
CA ILE A 17 1.63 -26.30 -15.40
C ILE A 17 2.74 -27.36 -15.34
N PRO A 18 3.85 -27.18 -16.08
CA PRO A 18 4.97 -28.11 -16.02
C PRO A 18 5.58 -28.18 -14.61
N LYS A 19 5.78 -29.39 -14.08
CA LYS A 19 6.29 -29.62 -12.71
C LYS A 19 7.63 -28.96 -12.40
N LYS A 20 8.44 -28.65 -13.41
CA LYS A 20 9.72 -27.93 -13.25
C LYS A 20 9.55 -26.51 -12.68
N PHE A 21 8.36 -25.93 -12.81
CA PHE A 21 8.04 -24.61 -12.24
C PHE A 21 7.42 -24.70 -10.84
N ILE A 22 7.22 -25.91 -10.32
CA ILE A 22 6.64 -26.15 -9.01
C ILE A 22 7.74 -26.73 -8.12
N SER A 23 8.35 -25.88 -7.31
CA SER A 23 9.30 -26.32 -6.29
C SER A 23 8.57 -27.24 -5.29
N PRO A 24 9.11 -28.42 -4.93
CA PRO A 24 8.46 -29.33 -3.97
C PRO A 24 8.26 -28.76 -2.56
N ARG A 25 8.90 -27.62 -2.27
CA ARG A 25 8.94 -26.96 -0.96
C ARG A 25 8.16 -25.65 -0.92
N GLU A 26 7.54 -25.25 -2.03
CA GLU A 26 6.85 -23.98 -2.15
C GLU A 26 5.41 -24.22 -2.59
N ASP A 27 4.50 -23.39 -2.07
CA ASP A 27 3.10 -23.44 -2.45
C ASP A 27 2.91 -22.71 -3.80
N LEU A 28 2.10 -23.31 -4.68
CA LEU A 28 1.73 -22.72 -5.96
C LEU A 28 0.36 -22.06 -5.83
N ILE A 29 0.30 -20.77 -6.13
CA ILE A 29 -0.94 -20.00 -6.18
C ILE A 29 -1.25 -19.63 -7.64
N ILE A 30 -2.48 -19.88 -8.07
CA ILE A 30 -2.97 -19.51 -9.41
C ILE A 30 -3.99 -18.39 -9.24
N VAL A 31 -3.74 -17.25 -9.87
CA VAL A 31 -4.65 -16.10 -9.89
C VAL A 31 -4.83 -15.60 -11.32
N PRO A 32 -5.98 -15.01 -11.67
CA PRO A 32 -6.16 -14.27 -12.91
C PRO A 32 -5.10 -13.18 -13.07
N ARG A 33 -4.66 -12.95 -14.31
CA ARG A 33 -3.64 -11.93 -14.62
C ARG A 33 -4.03 -10.54 -14.12
N SER A 34 -5.29 -10.15 -14.32
CA SER A 34 -5.82 -8.86 -13.86
C SER A 34 -5.77 -8.71 -12.34
N GLU A 35 -6.01 -9.77 -11.59
CA GLU A 35 -5.89 -9.75 -10.12
C GLU A 35 -4.44 -9.62 -9.67
N TYR A 36 -3.52 -10.33 -10.35
CA TYR A 36 -2.08 -10.22 -10.08
C TYR A 36 -1.55 -8.80 -10.32
N GLU A 37 -1.90 -8.19 -11.45
CA GLU A 37 -1.50 -6.81 -11.79
C GLU A 37 -2.06 -5.81 -10.78
N ASN A 38 -3.33 -5.97 -10.37
CA ASN A 38 -3.92 -5.16 -9.30
C ASN A 38 -3.20 -5.33 -7.95
N LEU A 39 -2.74 -6.53 -7.60
CA LEU A 39 -1.98 -6.78 -6.37
C LEU A 39 -0.60 -6.10 -6.41
N LEU A 40 0.06 -6.09 -7.57
CA LEU A 40 1.33 -5.38 -7.75
C LEU A 40 1.15 -3.87 -7.61
N GLU A 41 0.11 -3.29 -8.21
CA GLU A 41 -0.18 -1.85 -8.10
C GLU A 41 -0.55 -1.44 -6.67
N ARG A 42 -1.26 -2.32 -5.95
CA ARG A 42 -1.64 -2.12 -4.54
C ARG A 42 -0.57 -2.56 -3.56
N ALA A 43 0.63 -2.92 -4.02
CA ALA A 43 1.75 -3.26 -3.14
C ALA A 43 2.21 -2.00 -2.39
N VAL A 44 1.47 -1.64 -1.35
CA VAL A 44 1.87 -0.63 -0.38
C VAL A 44 3.05 -1.23 0.37
N PRO A 45 4.23 -0.57 0.41
CA PRO A 45 5.35 -1.07 1.17
C PRO A 45 4.89 -1.25 2.62
N MET A 46 5.08 -2.45 3.16
CA MET A 46 4.74 -2.71 4.55
C MET A 46 5.73 -1.95 5.43
N VAL A 47 5.33 -0.75 5.88
CA VAL A 47 6.16 0.10 6.74
C VAL A 47 6.10 -0.43 8.18
N ARG A 48 7.26 -0.76 8.74
CA ARG A 48 7.38 -1.06 10.17
C ARG A 48 7.36 0.25 10.94
N LEU A 49 6.18 0.62 11.44
CA LEU A 49 6.03 1.80 12.28
C LEU A 49 6.71 1.63 13.63
N THR A 50 7.42 2.67 14.07
CA THR A 50 7.94 2.83 15.42
C THR A 50 6.78 2.99 16.42
N ARG A 51 7.09 2.84 17.72
CA ARG A 51 6.08 3.03 18.78
C ARG A 51 5.50 4.45 18.79
N LEU A 52 6.32 5.45 18.46
CA LEU A 52 5.89 6.85 18.41
C LEU A 52 4.93 7.09 17.24
N GLU A 53 5.30 6.66 16.03
CA GLU A 53 4.46 6.80 14.84
C GLU A 53 3.10 6.09 15.00
N LYS A 54 3.08 4.92 15.65
CA LYS A 54 1.81 4.25 15.99
C LYS A 54 0.94 5.10 16.91
N ARG A 55 1.54 5.72 17.92
CA ARG A 55 0.82 6.59 18.85
C ARG A 55 0.29 7.84 18.15
N GLU A 56 1.07 8.43 17.26
CA GLU A 56 0.68 9.60 16.46
C GLU A 56 -0.48 9.28 15.53
N LEU A 57 -0.47 8.12 14.87
CA LEU A 57 -1.61 7.68 14.06
C LEU A 57 -2.89 7.50 14.88
N GLU A 58 -2.79 6.93 16.08
CA GLU A 58 -3.94 6.80 16.97
C GLU A 58 -4.49 8.16 17.42
N THR A 59 -3.61 9.12 17.69
CA THR A 59 -4.02 10.50 18.00
C THR A 59 -4.71 11.14 16.79
N ALA A 60 -4.11 11.05 15.60
CA ALA A 60 -4.66 11.61 14.38
C ALA A 60 -6.06 11.03 14.06
N ARG A 61 -6.26 9.72 14.26
CA ARG A 61 -7.58 9.08 14.10
C ARG A 61 -8.64 9.67 15.03
N ARG A 62 -8.27 9.97 16.28
CA ARG A 62 -9.19 10.58 17.26
C ARG A 62 -9.51 12.03 16.90
N GLU A 63 -8.51 12.80 16.48
CA GLU A 63 -8.69 14.18 16.01
C GLU A 63 -9.62 14.22 14.79
N MET A 64 -9.39 13.35 13.79
CA MET A 64 -10.29 13.19 12.65
C MET A 64 -11.73 12.85 13.07
N ALA A 65 -11.92 11.92 14.01
CA ALA A 65 -13.25 11.54 14.49
C ALA A 65 -13.98 12.69 15.22
N ARG A 66 -13.23 13.62 15.82
CA ARG A 66 -13.77 14.84 16.45
C ARG A 66 -13.96 16.00 15.47
N GLY A 67 -13.56 15.85 14.21
CA GLY A 67 -13.57 16.94 13.24
C GLY A 67 -12.41 17.93 13.41
N GLU A 68 -11.41 17.59 14.22
CA GLU A 68 -10.21 18.40 14.48
C GLU A 68 -9.17 18.11 13.40
N PHE A 69 -9.45 18.46 12.15
CA PHE A 69 -8.50 18.30 11.05
C PHE A 69 -8.47 19.56 10.19
N LEU A 70 -7.32 19.81 9.56
CA LEU A 70 -7.19 20.89 8.60
C LEU A 70 -7.71 20.43 7.24
N THR A 71 -8.49 21.30 6.60
CA THR A 71 -8.80 21.13 5.17
C THR A 71 -7.56 21.39 4.34
N LEU A 72 -7.52 20.86 3.11
CA LEU A 72 -6.38 21.06 2.21
C LEU A 72 -6.07 22.55 2.00
N LYS A 73 -7.09 23.39 1.85
CA LYS A 73 -6.96 24.84 1.67
C LYS A 73 -6.34 25.52 2.89
N GLU A 74 -6.74 25.12 4.10
CA GLU A 74 -6.17 25.66 5.33
C GLU A 74 -4.72 25.23 5.49
N PHE A 75 -4.43 23.96 5.19
CA PHE A 75 -3.08 23.42 5.22
C PHE A 75 -2.14 24.12 4.24
N GLU A 76 -2.54 24.32 2.98
CA GLU A 76 -1.78 25.06 1.97
C GLU A 76 -1.49 26.49 2.43
N HIS A 77 -2.49 27.17 2.98
CA HIS A 77 -2.35 28.54 3.48
C HIS A 77 -1.39 28.63 4.69
N GLU A 78 -1.40 27.64 5.58
CA GLU A 78 -0.45 27.56 6.69
C GLU A 78 0.98 27.31 6.21
N LEU A 79 1.16 26.42 5.23
CA LEU A 79 2.47 26.16 4.62
C LEU A 79 3.01 27.41 3.90
N ASP A 80 2.20 28.11 3.11
CA ASP A 80 2.59 29.34 2.43
C ASP A 80 3.01 30.44 3.41
N ARG A 81 2.28 30.59 4.53
CA ARG A 81 2.66 31.48 5.64
C ARG A 81 3.95 31.06 6.32
N SER A 82 4.23 29.76 6.40
CA SER A 82 5.45 29.23 7.01
C SER A 82 6.69 29.50 6.14
N HIS A 83 6.55 29.43 4.82
CA HIS A 83 7.62 29.70 3.87
C HIS A 83 7.96 31.21 3.75
N THR A 84 6.96 32.09 3.88
CA THR A 84 7.14 33.54 3.74
C THR A 84 7.78 34.23 4.97
N LYS A 85 7.76 33.61 6.16
CA LYS A 85 8.37 34.18 7.38
C LYS A 85 9.91 34.18 7.42
N LYS A 86 10.60 33.54 6.48
CA LYS A 86 12.09 33.53 6.43
C LYS A 86 12.72 34.77 5.78
N GLY A 87 11.95 35.76 5.33
CA GLY A 87 12.46 36.89 4.54
C GLY A 87 12.46 38.28 5.18
N VAL A 88 11.72 38.53 6.26
CA VAL A 88 11.60 39.91 6.79
C VAL A 88 12.65 40.17 7.86
N LYS A 89 13.87 40.54 7.44
CA LYS A 89 14.74 41.34 8.29
C LYS A 89 14.10 42.72 8.42
N VAL A 90 13.42 42.96 9.54
CA VAL A 90 13.00 44.31 9.92
C VAL A 90 14.27 45.13 10.13
N ALA A 91 14.61 45.97 9.14
CA ALA A 91 15.61 47.00 9.30
C ALA A 91 15.08 48.02 10.31
N ARG A 92 15.81 48.21 11.41
CA ARG A 92 15.72 49.38 12.29
C ARG A 92 16.74 50.40 11.84
#